data_AF-A0A962DPZ4-F1
#
_entry.id   AF-A0A962DPZ4-F1
#
_cell.length_a   1.000
_cell.length_b   1.000
_cell.length_c   1.000
_cell.angle_alpha   90.00
_cell.angle_beta   90.00
_cell.angle_gamma   90.00
#
_symmetry.space_group_name_H-M   'P 1'
#
loop_
_entity.id
_entity.type
_entity.pdbx_description
1 polymer ?
#
loop_
_entity_poly.entity_id
_entity_poly.type
_entity_poly.pdbx_seq_one_letter_code
_entity_poly.pdbx_strand_id
1 'polypeptide(L)'
;IERWKAAGLVPLGIEIDHDCATAALADYAAWLQQLRALLPAGLELSITALPTWMASPDLDKVLAAVDASVLQVHAVERPDAALFAVETALAWTRAYAALGRPFAVALPAYGVRVGSMPDGQVHRVDAETDVDTSGASGRELRADPQELGRYLKRITADAIPELQGLVWFRLPLPGDRRAWSATTLAAVVAGESGAPRFQVQASATAQGSFDLRLVNPGPWDGPAPIIDLPSDCRHGDALGGYRLGDDGDHLQFQPAADAWLRSGHSLLVGWTRCNSPLTPTWDLP
;
A
#
# COMPACT_ATOMS: atom_id res chain seq x y z
N ILE A 1 28.03 12.97 -4.85
CA ILE A 1 28.24 13.83 -3.67
C ILE A 1 28.64 15.25 -4.06
N GLU A 2 29.76 15.44 -4.77
CA GLU A 2 30.27 16.79 -5.10
C GLU A 2 29.28 17.67 -5.86
N ARG A 3 28.49 17.09 -6.78
CA ARG A 3 27.41 17.82 -7.47
C ARG A 3 26.36 18.40 -6.50
N TRP A 4 26.01 17.66 -5.43
CA TRP A 4 25.03 18.09 -4.43
C TRP A 4 25.61 19.21 -3.55
N LYS A 5 26.88 19.06 -3.13
CA LYS A 5 27.61 20.12 -2.41
C LYS A 5 27.74 21.39 -3.23
N ALA A 6 28.05 21.27 -4.52
CA ALA A 6 28.12 22.41 -5.45
C ALA A 6 26.77 23.11 -5.62
N ALA A 7 25.65 22.41 -5.40
CA ALA A 7 24.30 22.97 -5.38
C ALA A 7 23.92 23.59 -4.02
N GLY A 8 24.84 23.68 -3.05
CA GLY A 8 24.60 24.25 -1.72
C GLY A 8 23.93 23.30 -0.73
N LEU A 9 23.81 22.01 -1.08
CA LEU A 9 23.25 20.98 -0.19
C LEU A 9 24.36 20.35 0.66
N VAL A 10 24.00 19.87 1.85
CA VAL A 10 24.89 19.13 2.74
C VAL A 10 24.37 17.70 2.86
N PRO A 11 24.84 16.77 2.00
CA PRO A 11 24.46 15.36 2.11
C PRO A 11 24.90 14.80 3.46
N LEU A 12 23.97 14.24 4.22
CA LEU A 12 24.24 13.62 5.52
C LEU A 12 24.54 12.12 5.40
N GLY A 13 23.95 11.47 4.39
CA GLY A 13 24.17 10.06 4.13
C GLY A 13 23.82 9.65 2.72
N ILE A 14 24.09 8.39 2.41
CA ILE A 14 23.67 7.69 1.21
C ILE A 14 23.01 6.40 1.65
N GLU A 15 21.81 6.15 1.15
CA GLU A 15 21.16 4.86 1.24
C GLU A 15 21.38 4.08 -0.06
N ILE A 16 21.76 2.81 0.07
CA ILE A 16 21.74 1.87 -1.05
C ILE A 16 20.46 1.06 -0.95
N ASP A 17 19.49 1.42 -1.78
CA ASP A 17 18.27 0.66 -1.98
C ASP A 17 18.49 -0.40 -3.07
N HIS A 18 18.88 -1.60 -2.65
CA HIS A 18 19.20 -2.69 -3.56
C HIS A 18 18.73 -4.04 -3.01
N ASP A 19 17.71 -4.60 -3.68
CA ASP A 19 17.16 -5.94 -3.41
C ASP A 19 18.12 -7.05 -3.87
N CYS A 20 19.28 -7.13 -3.22
CA CYS A 20 20.26 -8.18 -3.45
C CYS A 20 19.64 -9.55 -3.16
N ALA A 21 19.81 -10.51 -4.07
CA ALA A 21 19.41 -11.88 -3.80
C ALA A 21 20.21 -12.44 -2.61
N THR A 22 19.58 -13.19 -1.71
CA THR A 22 20.23 -13.78 -0.53
C THR A 22 21.51 -14.56 -0.87
N ALA A 23 21.52 -15.24 -2.02
CA ALA A 23 22.67 -16.01 -2.51
C ALA A 23 23.89 -15.16 -2.91
N ALA A 24 23.71 -13.85 -3.14
CA ALA A 24 24.75 -12.91 -3.54
C ALA A 24 25.22 -11.99 -2.40
N LEU A 25 24.77 -12.23 -1.16
CA LEU A 25 25.10 -11.36 -0.03
C LEU A 25 26.59 -11.29 0.29
N ALA A 26 27.35 -12.35 0.02
CA ALA A 26 28.81 -12.32 0.17
C ALA A 26 29.45 -11.27 -0.74
N ASP A 27 29.03 -11.23 -2.01
CA ASP A 27 29.52 -10.26 -2.99
C ASP A 27 29.05 -8.84 -2.64
N TYR A 28 27.80 -8.72 -2.19
CA TYR A 28 27.25 -7.43 -1.75
C TYR A 28 28.00 -6.87 -0.52
N ALA A 29 28.33 -7.72 0.46
CA ALA A 29 29.15 -7.32 1.60
C ALA A 29 30.53 -6.82 1.17
N ALA A 30 31.20 -7.52 0.25
CA ALA A 30 32.49 -7.10 -0.28
C ALA A 30 32.40 -5.76 -1.02
N TRP A 31 31.33 -5.55 -1.79
CA TRP A 31 31.07 -4.29 -2.47
C TRP A 31 30.80 -3.15 -1.48
N LEU A 32 29.98 -3.36 -0.45
CA LEU A 32 29.70 -2.35 0.58
C LEU A 32 30.97 -1.93 1.33
N GLN A 33 31.87 -2.86 1.63
CA GLN A 33 33.16 -2.55 2.25
C GLN A 33 34.03 -1.66 1.36
N GLN A 34 34.08 -1.95 0.06
CA GLN A 34 34.79 -1.12 -0.91
C GLN A 34 34.14 0.27 -1.03
N LEU A 35 32.81 0.33 -1.10
CA LEU A 35 32.07 1.59 -1.14
C LEU A 35 32.36 2.43 0.11
N ARG A 36 32.28 1.83 1.30
CA ARG A 36 32.52 2.52 2.57
C ARG A 36 33.91 3.16 2.62
N ALA A 37 34.93 2.49 2.07
CA ALA A 37 36.31 3.01 1.99
C ALA A 37 36.47 4.19 1.01
N LEU A 38 35.58 4.32 0.01
CA LEU A 38 35.59 5.42 -0.95
C LEU A 38 34.78 6.64 -0.49
N LEU A 39 33.83 6.44 0.43
CA LEU A 39 32.96 7.51 0.91
C LEU A 39 33.69 8.43 1.91
N PRO A 40 33.43 9.75 1.88
CA PRO A 40 34.00 10.68 2.86
C PRO A 40 33.69 10.27 4.31
N ALA A 41 34.65 10.51 5.20
CA ALA A 41 34.43 10.35 6.63
C ALA A 41 33.29 11.27 7.11
N GLY A 42 32.36 10.72 7.89
CA GLY A 42 31.19 11.43 8.41
C GLY A 42 29.95 11.43 7.51
N LEU A 43 30.03 10.86 6.30
CA LEU A 43 28.84 10.58 5.49
C LEU A 43 28.28 9.21 5.89
N GLU A 44 27.06 9.15 6.39
CA GLU A 44 26.40 7.90 6.76
C GLU A 44 26.15 7.02 5.54
N LEU A 45 26.31 5.72 5.69
CA LEU A 45 25.94 4.71 4.70
C LEU A 45 24.84 3.83 5.28
N SER A 46 23.66 3.84 4.66
CA SER A 46 22.56 2.94 5.00
C SER A 46 22.21 2.01 3.85
N ILE A 47 21.45 0.97 4.16
CA ILE A 47 20.90 0.03 3.18
C ILE A 47 19.44 -0.28 3.49
N THR A 48 18.69 -0.63 2.46
CA THR A 48 17.49 -1.46 2.65
C THR A 48 17.90 -2.93 2.81
N ALA A 49 17.19 -3.65 3.66
CA ALA A 49 17.44 -5.06 3.96
C ALA A 49 16.17 -5.88 3.79
N LEU A 50 16.32 -7.06 3.22
CA LEU A 50 15.21 -7.99 3.01
C LEU A 50 15.12 -9.02 4.14
N PRO A 51 13.92 -9.47 4.52
CA PRO A 51 13.75 -10.48 5.57
C PRO A 51 14.47 -11.80 5.25
N THR A 52 14.55 -12.16 3.97
CA THR A 52 15.20 -13.38 3.48
C THR A 52 16.72 -13.40 3.75
N TRP A 53 17.34 -12.25 4.03
CA TRP A 53 18.77 -12.17 4.31
C TRP A 53 19.13 -12.75 5.68
N MET A 54 18.20 -12.83 6.62
CA MET A 54 18.41 -13.43 7.95
C MET A 54 18.78 -14.92 7.89
N ALA A 55 18.53 -15.60 6.76
CA ALA A 55 18.95 -16.97 6.53
C ALA A 55 20.41 -17.11 6.04
N SER A 56 21.09 -16.00 5.73
CA SER A 56 22.45 -16.00 5.19
C SER A 56 23.50 -15.84 6.29
N PRO A 57 24.60 -16.62 6.27
CA PRO A 57 25.72 -16.43 7.19
C PRO A 57 26.50 -15.14 6.90
N ASP A 58 26.28 -14.47 5.77
CA ASP A 58 26.99 -13.25 5.38
C ASP A 58 26.28 -11.96 5.82
N LEU A 59 25.08 -12.04 6.41
CA LEU A 59 24.34 -10.86 6.86
C LEU A 59 25.14 -10.01 7.85
N ASP A 60 25.85 -10.63 8.79
CA ASP A 60 26.68 -9.89 9.75
C ASP A 60 27.76 -9.05 9.07
N LYS A 61 28.32 -9.53 7.95
CA LYS A 61 29.34 -8.78 7.18
C LYS A 61 28.72 -7.59 6.45
N VAL A 62 27.50 -7.76 5.93
CA VAL A 62 26.71 -6.68 5.30
C VAL A 62 26.42 -5.60 6.34
N LEU A 63 25.86 -5.97 7.49
CA LEU A 63 25.50 -5.03 8.55
C LEU A 63 26.71 -4.37 9.21
N ALA A 64 27.88 -5.02 9.21
CA ALA A 64 29.12 -4.43 9.69
C ALA A 64 29.73 -3.38 8.74
N ALA A 65 29.30 -3.35 7.47
CA ALA A 65 29.83 -2.41 6.47
C ALA A 65 29.06 -1.08 6.40
N VAL A 66 27.96 -0.95 7.14
CA VAL A 66 27.00 0.15 7.05
C VAL A 66 26.70 0.72 8.44
N ASP A 67 26.27 1.97 8.48
CA ASP A 67 25.96 2.70 9.72
C ASP A 67 24.52 2.45 10.19
N ALA A 68 23.60 2.17 9.26
CA ALA A 68 22.19 1.88 9.53
C ALA A 68 21.59 0.91 8.52
N SER A 69 20.51 0.23 8.90
CA SER A 69 19.71 -0.58 7.99
C SER A 69 18.21 -0.34 8.15
N VAL A 70 17.48 -0.49 7.05
CA VAL A 70 16.03 -0.38 6.99
C VAL A 70 15.45 -1.71 6.54
N LEU A 71 14.79 -2.44 7.45
CA LEU A 71 14.13 -3.70 7.14
C LEU A 71 12.85 -3.44 6.34
N GLN A 72 12.78 -3.96 5.12
CA GLN A 72 11.55 -3.94 4.32
C GLN A 72 10.65 -5.11 4.74
N VAL A 73 9.47 -4.80 5.27
CA VAL A 73 8.49 -5.81 5.73
C VAL A 73 7.31 -5.96 4.77
N HIS A 74 7.51 -5.60 3.51
CA HIS A 74 6.53 -5.71 2.44
C HIS A 74 7.20 -6.29 1.19
N ALA A 75 6.54 -7.25 0.56
CA ALA A 75 7.05 -7.91 -0.62
C ALA A 75 5.89 -8.50 -1.42
N VAL A 76 6.08 -8.59 -2.74
CA VAL A 76 5.22 -9.40 -3.59
C VAL A 76 5.78 -10.82 -3.60
N GLU A 77 5.42 -11.63 -2.60
CA GLU A 77 5.86 -13.03 -2.55
C GLU A 77 5.13 -13.88 -3.58
N ARG A 78 3.82 -13.68 -3.71
CA ARG A 78 2.94 -14.37 -4.68
C ARG A 78 1.84 -13.43 -5.16
N PRO A 79 1.28 -13.62 -6.37
CA PRO A 79 0.24 -12.75 -6.91
C PRO A 79 -1.09 -12.79 -6.15
N ASP A 80 -1.28 -13.78 -5.29
CA ASP A 80 -2.47 -13.98 -4.45
C ASP A 80 -2.26 -13.57 -2.99
N ALA A 81 -1.02 -13.27 -2.59
CA ALA A 81 -0.70 -12.81 -1.25
C ALA A 81 -0.97 -11.31 -1.09
N ALA A 82 -1.25 -10.88 0.15
CA ALA A 82 -1.28 -9.46 0.46
C ALA A 82 0.13 -8.86 0.33
N LEU A 83 0.23 -7.59 -0.08
CA LEU A 83 1.50 -6.85 -0.12
C LEU A 83 2.12 -6.72 1.28
N PHE A 84 1.27 -6.69 2.31
CA PHE A 84 1.63 -6.60 3.71
C PHE A 84 0.69 -7.47 4.55
N ALA A 85 1.25 -8.18 5.53
CA ALA A 85 0.49 -8.94 6.51
C ALA A 85 1.08 -8.72 7.91
N VAL A 86 0.23 -8.41 8.89
CA VAL A 86 0.66 -8.00 10.24
C VAL A 86 1.54 -9.05 10.91
N GLU A 87 1.11 -10.31 10.93
CA GLU A 87 1.83 -11.37 11.67
C GLU A 87 3.20 -11.66 11.06
N THR A 88 3.29 -11.68 9.73
CA THR A 88 4.55 -11.87 9.01
C THR A 88 5.51 -10.71 9.27
N ALA A 89 5.02 -9.47 9.16
CA ALA A 89 5.83 -8.28 9.42
C ALA A 89 6.33 -8.23 10.87
N LEU A 90 5.50 -8.60 11.84
CA LEU A 90 5.90 -8.70 13.25
C LEU A 90 6.97 -9.78 13.46
N ALA A 91 6.81 -10.95 12.84
CA ALA A 91 7.78 -12.02 12.93
C ALA A 91 9.14 -11.58 12.38
N TRP A 92 9.17 -10.93 11.21
CA TRP A 92 10.40 -10.39 10.64
C TRP A 92 11.01 -9.29 11.48
N THR A 93 10.20 -8.35 11.98
CA THR A 93 10.69 -7.24 12.83
C THR A 93 11.37 -7.77 14.09
N ARG A 94 10.75 -8.75 14.77
CA ARG A 94 11.31 -9.36 15.98
C ARG A 94 12.55 -10.21 15.69
N ALA A 95 12.55 -10.97 14.59
CA ALA A 95 13.70 -11.76 14.19
C ALA A 95 14.90 -10.87 13.85
N TYR A 96 14.66 -9.75 13.18
CA TYR A 96 15.71 -8.79 12.83
C TYR A 96 16.24 -8.05 14.07
N ALA A 97 15.36 -7.69 15.01
CA ALA A 97 15.75 -7.10 16.29
C ALA A 97 16.68 -8.03 17.10
N ALA A 98 16.50 -9.36 17.00
CA ALA A 98 17.36 -10.33 17.67
C ALA A 98 18.82 -10.33 17.17
N LEU A 99 19.12 -9.63 16.07
CA LEU A 99 20.50 -9.37 15.62
C LEU A 99 21.23 -8.35 16.52
N GLY A 100 20.51 -7.63 17.39
CA GLY A 100 21.08 -6.72 18.39
C GLY A 100 21.67 -5.44 17.81
N ARG A 101 21.22 -5.02 16.63
CA ARG A 101 21.68 -3.80 15.95
C ARG A 101 20.54 -2.81 15.74
N PRO A 102 20.77 -1.50 15.90
CA PRO A 102 19.76 -0.48 15.61
C PRO A 102 19.30 -0.55 14.15
N PHE A 103 17.99 -0.45 13.93
CA PHE A 103 17.40 -0.50 12.58
C PHE A 103 16.11 0.31 12.49
N ALA A 104 15.68 0.61 11.27
CA ALA A 104 14.33 1.11 11.00
C ALA A 104 13.52 0.08 10.21
N VAL A 105 12.21 0.26 10.13
CA VAL A 105 11.32 -0.58 9.30
C VAL A 105 10.70 0.23 8.18
N ALA A 106 10.76 -0.28 6.94
CA ALA A 106 10.08 0.28 5.79
C ALA A 106 8.66 -0.31 5.64
N LEU A 107 7.65 0.56 5.75
CA LEU A 107 6.23 0.24 5.71
C LEU A 107 5.58 0.68 4.40
N PRO A 108 4.71 -0.15 3.80
CA PRO A 108 4.04 0.20 2.57
C PRO A 108 2.84 1.13 2.82
N ALA A 109 2.78 2.25 2.10
CA ALA A 109 1.63 3.16 1.98
C ALA A 109 1.07 3.17 0.54
N TYR A 110 1.16 2.03 -0.15
CA TYR A 110 0.84 1.89 -1.56
C TYR A 110 0.30 0.51 -1.90
N GLY A 111 -0.08 0.34 -3.16
CA GLY A 111 -0.34 -0.94 -3.79
C GLY A 111 0.45 -1.11 -5.07
N VAL A 112 0.43 -2.33 -5.58
CA VAL A 112 1.02 -2.74 -6.85
C VAL A 112 0.03 -3.60 -7.60
N ARG A 113 0.09 -3.57 -8.93
CA ARG A 113 -0.67 -4.49 -9.77
C ARG A 113 0.25 -5.59 -10.27
N VAL A 114 -0.11 -6.84 -10.02
CA VAL A 114 0.72 -8.01 -10.33
C VAL A 114 0.05 -8.82 -11.42
N GLY A 115 0.73 -8.96 -12.55
CA GLY A 115 0.33 -9.83 -13.65
C GLY A 115 0.91 -11.23 -13.47
N SER A 116 0.03 -12.24 -13.48
CA SER A 116 0.42 -13.65 -13.38
C SER A 116 0.40 -14.35 -14.74
N MET A 117 1.31 -15.31 -14.90
CA MET A 117 1.22 -16.32 -15.96
C MET A 117 0.21 -17.42 -15.56
N PRO A 118 -0.25 -18.27 -16.51
CA PRO A 118 -1.17 -19.36 -16.23
C PRO A 118 -0.66 -20.39 -15.20
N ASP A 119 0.65 -20.45 -14.97
CA ASP A 119 1.30 -21.30 -13.97
C ASP A 119 1.37 -20.66 -12.57
N GLY A 120 0.81 -19.45 -12.40
CA GLY A 120 0.74 -18.75 -11.12
C GLY A 120 1.97 -17.94 -10.76
N GLN A 121 3.02 -17.91 -11.59
CA GLN A 121 4.21 -17.10 -11.33
C GLN A 121 3.99 -15.62 -11.65
N VAL A 122 4.60 -14.76 -10.86
CA VAL A 122 4.65 -13.30 -11.10
C VAL A 122 5.46 -13.06 -12.37
N HIS A 123 4.86 -12.41 -13.36
CA HIS A 123 5.54 -12.08 -14.62
C HIS A 123 5.76 -10.57 -14.78
N ARG A 124 4.85 -9.74 -14.25
CA ARG A 124 4.94 -8.27 -14.32
C ARG A 124 4.39 -7.62 -13.07
N VAL A 125 4.97 -6.50 -12.67
CA VAL A 125 4.53 -5.68 -11.54
C VAL A 125 4.41 -4.23 -12.02
N ASP A 126 3.19 -3.73 -12.13
CA ASP A 126 2.93 -2.31 -12.38
C ASP A 126 2.81 -1.58 -11.04
N ALA A 127 3.77 -0.71 -10.75
CA ALA A 127 3.77 0.11 -9.55
C ALA A 127 3.35 1.55 -9.89
N GLU A 128 4.30 2.37 -10.33
CA GLU A 128 4.15 3.82 -10.28
C GLU A 128 3.36 4.44 -11.44
N THR A 129 3.38 3.79 -12.59
CA THR A 129 2.92 4.36 -13.85
C THR A 129 1.45 4.02 -14.16
N ASP A 130 0.79 4.93 -14.88
CA ASP A 130 -0.56 4.76 -15.45
C ASP A 130 -0.62 3.74 -16.59
N VAL A 131 0.53 3.20 -17.02
CA VAL A 131 0.58 2.16 -18.05
C VAL A 131 0.35 0.81 -17.38
N ASP A 132 -0.80 0.20 -17.66
CA ASP A 132 -1.07 -1.20 -17.30
C ASP A 132 -0.32 -2.10 -18.29
N THR A 133 0.73 -2.76 -17.82
CA THR A 133 1.48 -3.77 -18.56
C THR A 133 1.20 -5.19 -18.07
N SER A 134 0.53 -5.31 -16.92
CA SER A 134 0.13 -6.57 -16.28
C SER A 134 -1.00 -7.30 -17.02
N GLY A 135 -1.77 -6.57 -17.85
CA GLY A 135 -2.80 -7.13 -18.71
C GLY A 135 -4.10 -7.49 -17.96
N ALA A 136 -5.02 -8.14 -18.67
CA ALA A 136 -6.38 -8.40 -18.16
C ALA A 136 -6.45 -9.30 -16.92
N SER A 137 -5.41 -10.10 -16.65
CA SER A 137 -5.30 -10.96 -15.46
C SER A 137 -4.57 -10.31 -14.28
N GLY A 138 -4.18 -9.04 -14.40
CA GLY A 138 -3.52 -8.30 -13.32
C GLY A 138 -4.38 -8.21 -12.06
N ARG A 139 -3.77 -8.45 -10.89
CA ARG A 139 -4.40 -8.34 -9.57
C ARG A 139 -3.78 -7.20 -8.79
N GLU A 140 -4.63 -6.39 -8.18
CA GLU A 140 -4.17 -5.31 -7.32
C GLU A 140 -3.86 -5.85 -5.91
N LEU A 141 -2.63 -5.64 -5.44
CA LEU A 141 -2.19 -5.92 -4.09
C LEU A 141 -1.99 -4.58 -3.38
N ARG A 142 -2.77 -4.30 -2.33
CA ARG A 142 -2.69 -3.03 -1.60
C ARG A 142 -2.26 -3.28 -0.17
N ALA A 143 -1.49 -2.34 0.39
CA ALA A 143 -1.34 -2.24 1.83
C ALA A 143 -2.65 -1.74 2.43
N ASP A 144 -3.25 -2.52 3.35
CA ASP A 144 -4.45 -2.11 4.07
C ASP A 144 -4.06 -1.18 5.23
N PRO A 145 -4.59 0.07 5.29
CA PRO A 145 -4.33 1.00 6.39
C PRO A 145 -4.65 0.43 7.78
N GLN A 146 -5.66 -0.43 7.88
CA GLN A 146 -6.05 -1.05 9.15
C GLN A 146 -5.05 -2.10 9.62
N GLU A 147 -4.53 -2.93 8.70
CA GLU A 147 -3.45 -3.87 8.99
C GLU A 147 -2.21 -3.12 9.48
N LEU A 148 -1.80 -2.06 8.79
CA LEU A 148 -0.66 -1.25 9.22
C LEU A 148 -0.90 -0.61 10.60
N GLY A 149 -2.10 -0.09 10.86
CA GLY A 149 -2.47 0.42 12.18
C GLY A 149 -2.35 -0.64 13.29
N ARG A 150 -2.73 -1.89 13.02
CA ARG A 150 -2.55 -3.02 13.96
C ARG A 150 -1.08 -3.32 14.19
N TYR A 151 -0.28 -3.38 13.13
CA TYR A 151 1.17 -3.57 13.22
C TYR A 151 1.84 -2.48 14.07
N LEU A 152 1.54 -1.20 13.80
CA LEU A 152 2.09 -0.06 14.54
C LEU A 152 1.76 -0.12 16.04
N LYS A 153 0.51 -0.46 16.39
CA LYS A 153 0.12 -0.66 17.79
C LYS A 153 0.93 -1.77 18.44
N ARG A 154 1.16 -2.87 17.73
CA ARG A 154 1.83 -4.04 18.28
C ARG A 154 3.33 -3.83 18.47
N ILE A 155 4.05 -3.25 17.50
CA ILE A 155 5.48 -2.93 17.67
C ILE A 155 5.70 -1.87 18.76
N THR A 156 4.78 -0.91 18.90
CA THR A 156 4.85 0.10 19.96
C THR A 156 4.67 -0.54 21.34
N ALA A 157 3.74 -1.49 21.46
CA ALA A 157 3.51 -2.24 22.68
C ALA A 157 4.67 -3.20 23.02
N ASP A 158 5.32 -3.77 22.00
CA ASP A 158 6.49 -4.65 22.18
C ASP A 158 7.74 -3.89 22.65
N ALA A 159 7.79 -2.56 22.44
CA ALA A 159 8.87 -1.67 22.88
C ALA A 159 10.28 -2.17 22.50
N ILE A 160 10.45 -2.59 21.25
CA ILE A 160 11.70 -3.16 20.70
C ILE A 160 12.82 -2.11 20.77
N PRO A 161 13.86 -2.29 21.61
CA PRO A 161 14.90 -1.27 21.81
C PRO A 161 15.72 -0.96 20.56
N GLU A 162 15.95 -1.95 19.71
CA GLU A 162 16.72 -1.83 18.47
C GLU A 162 15.97 -1.05 17.38
N LEU A 163 14.63 -0.98 17.45
CA LEU A 163 13.82 -0.29 16.45
C LEU A 163 13.88 1.23 16.66
N GLN A 164 14.66 1.93 15.82
CA GLN A 164 14.90 3.37 15.92
C GLN A 164 13.90 4.23 15.15
N GLY A 165 13.18 3.65 14.19
CA GLY A 165 12.28 4.43 13.36
C GLY A 165 11.50 3.65 12.33
N LEU A 166 10.63 4.38 11.64
CA LEU A 166 9.77 3.89 10.58
C LEU A 166 9.98 4.74 9.33
N VAL A 167 10.02 4.09 8.17
CA VAL A 167 10.15 4.72 6.86
C VAL A 167 8.90 4.37 6.06
N TRP A 168 8.25 5.36 5.46
CA TRP A 168 7.04 5.13 4.66
C TRP A 168 7.38 5.08 3.17
N PHE A 169 7.12 3.94 2.55
CA PHE A 169 7.31 3.72 1.13
C PHE A 169 5.96 3.43 0.47
N ARG A 170 5.51 4.13 -0.56
CA ARG A 170 5.96 5.43 -1.05
C ARG A 170 5.04 6.53 -0.58
N LEU A 171 5.57 7.74 -0.52
CA LEU A 171 4.79 8.92 -0.17
C LEU A 171 3.76 9.23 -1.26
N PRO A 172 2.57 9.72 -0.88
CA PRO A 172 1.49 9.97 -1.81
C PRO A 172 1.79 11.19 -2.68
N LEU A 173 1.69 11.01 -4.00
CA LEU A 173 1.84 12.07 -4.99
C LEU A 173 0.53 12.33 -5.74
N PRO A 174 0.28 13.57 -6.19
CA PRO A 174 -0.84 13.85 -7.08
C PRO A 174 -0.79 12.96 -8.33
N GLY A 175 -1.90 12.31 -8.65
CA GLY A 175 -2.02 11.42 -9.81
C GLY A 175 -1.64 9.96 -9.57
N ASP A 176 -0.93 9.66 -8.48
CA ASP A 176 -0.64 8.28 -8.10
C ASP A 176 -1.90 7.58 -7.60
N ARG A 177 -2.41 6.61 -8.37
CA ARG A 177 -3.64 5.87 -8.05
C ARG A 177 -3.43 4.71 -7.08
N ARG A 178 -2.19 4.32 -6.84
CA ARG A 178 -1.85 3.15 -6.01
C ARG A 178 -1.30 3.54 -4.64
N ALA A 179 -0.75 4.74 -4.46
CA ALA A 179 -0.50 5.27 -3.13
C ALA A 179 -1.81 5.55 -2.39
N TRP A 180 -1.74 5.43 -1.06
CA TRP A 180 -2.78 5.93 -0.17
C TRP A 180 -3.04 7.42 -0.39
N SER A 181 -4.19 7.92 0.03
CA SER A 181 -4.38 9.35 0.21
C SER A 181 -3.43 9.88 1.30
N ALA A 182 -2.99 11.13 1.14
CA ALA A 182 -2.24 11.83 2.18
C ALA A 182 -2.99 11.87 3.52
N THR A 183 -4.32 11.98 3.48
CA THR A 183 -5.19 11.93 4.66
C THR A 183 -5.10 10.59 5.38
N THR A 184 -5.15 9.47 4.64
CA THR A 184 -5.00 8.13 5.23
C THR A 184 -3.62 7.95 5.83
N LEU A 185 -2.56 8.32 5.11
CA LEU A 185 -1.20 8.22 5.62
C LEU A 185 -1.03 9.04 6.91
N ALA A 186 -1.53 10.27 6.95
CA ALA A 186 -1.47 11.12 8.14
C ALA A 186 -2.21 10.49 9.34
N ALA A 187 -3.41 9.93 9.12
CA ALA A 187 -4.17 9.26 10.18
C ALA A 187 -3.43 8.02 10.73
N VAL A 188 -2.86 7.19 9.86
CA VAL A 188 -2.07 6.02 10.27
C VAL A 188 -0.81 6.45 11.06
N VAL A 189 -0.08 7.45 10.57
CA VAL A 189 1.11 8.00 11.24
C VAL A 189 0.77 8.58 12.61
N ALA A 190 -0.38 9.23 12.75
CA ALA A 190 -0.88 9.74 14.02
C ALA A 190 -1.32 8.64 15.00
N GLY A 191 -1.27 7.36 14.61
CA GLY A 191 -1.70 6.24 15.43
C GLY A 191 -3.22 6.13 15.55
N GLU A 192 -3.96 6.81 14.68
CA GLU A 192 -5.42 6.73 14.65
C GLU A 192 -5.86 5.34 14.17
N SER A 193 -7.11 4.99 14.43
CA SER A 193 -7.70 3.75 13.93
C SER A 193 -9.15 3.99 13.58
N GLY A 194 -9.56 3.46 12.44
CA GLY A 194 -10.92 3.53 11.96
C GLY A 194 -11.10 2.73 10.68
N ALA A 195 -12.27 2.89 10.09
CA ALA A 195 -12.66 2.26 8.84
C ALA A 195 -13.04 3.35 7.82
N PRO A 196 -12.96 3.04 6.51
CA PRO A 196 -13.57 3.89 5.49
C PRO A 196 -15.04 4.12 5.83
N ARG A 197 -15.53 5.33 5.54
CA ARG A 197 -16.96 5.65 5.62
C ARG A 197 -17.44 5.96 4.23
N PHE A 198 -18.50 5.31 3.81
CA PHE A 198 -19.02 5.48 2.47
C PHE A 198 -20.43 6.05 2.51
N GLN A 199 -20.70 6.95 1.57
CA GLN A 199 -22.02 7.54 1.36
C GLN A 199 -22.40 7.38 -0.10
N VAL A 200 -23.67 7.11 -0.36
CA VAL A 200 -24.21 7.19 -1.70
C VAL A 200 -24.98 8.48 -1.83
N GLN A 201 -24.69 9.22 -2.89
CA GLN A 201 -25.42 10.42 -3.30
C GLN A 201 -26.24 10.09 -4.54
N ALA A 202 -27.55 10.26 -4.46
CA ALA A 202 -28.48 10.08 -5.56
C ALA A 202 -28.93 11.44 -6.12
N SER A 203 -28.81 11.61 -7.42
CA SER A 203 -29.27 12.82 -8.12
C SER A 203 -30.31 12.46 -9.17
N ALA A 204 -31.52 13.02 -9.06
CA ALA A 204 -32.57 12.82 -10.05
C ALA A 204 -32.17 13.45 -11.40
N THR A 205 -32.38 12.71 -12.48
CA THR A 205 -32.18 13.18 -13.85
C THR A 205 -33.50 13.69 -14.43
N ALA A 206 -33.41 14.50 -15.49
CA ALA A 206 -34.60 14.97 -16.23
C ALA A 206 -35.41 13.81 -16.86
N GLN A 207 -34.85 12.61 -16.94
CA GLN A 207 -35.44 11.43 -17.56
C GLN A 207 -36.09 10.48 -16.53
N GLY A 208 -36.19 10.90 -15.27
CA GLY A 208 -36.80 10.11 -14.19
C GLY A 208 -35.94 8.96 -13.68
N SER A 209 -34.63 8.94 -13.98
CA SER A 209 -33.65 8.06 -13.33
C SER A 209 -32.92 8.80 -12.19
N PHE A 210 -32.17 8.06 -11.39
CA PHE A 210 -31.26 8.57 -10.38
C PHE A 210 -29.84 8.17 -10.73
N ASP A 211 -28.95 9.14 -10.88
CA ASP A 211 -27.51 8.90 -10.95
C ASP A 211 -26.97 8.68 -9.54
N LEU A 212 -26.18 7.63 -9.34
CA LEU A 212 -25.63 7.24 -8.06
C LEU A 212 -24.12 7.46 -8.03
N ARG A 213 -23.67 8.19 -7.01
CA ARG A 213 -22.27 8.47 -6.75
C ARG A 213 -21.88 7.95 -5.37
N LEU A 214 -20.87 7.10 -5.32
CA LEU A 214 -20.23 6.70 -4.07
C LEU A 214 -19.23 7.78 -3.67
N VAL A 215 -19.25 8.18 -2.41
CA VAL A 215 -18.34 9.17 -1.82
C VAL A 215 -17.69 8.56 -0.59
N ASN A 216 -16.39 8.79 -0.42
CA ASN A 216 -15.68 8.49 0.82
C ASN A 216 -15.38 9.81 1.57
N PRO A 217 -16.29 10.30 2.41
CA PRO A 217 -16.04 11.48 3.24
C PRO A 217 -15.12 11.20 4.43
N GLY A 218 -14.75 9.94 4.69
CA GLY A 218 -13.88 9.55 5.78
C GLY A 218 -12.39 9.81 5.50
N PRO A 219 -11.55 9.79 6.54
CA PRO A 219 -10.10 9.95 6.39
C PRO A 219 -9.41 8.66 5.90
N TRP A 220 -10.13 7.55 5.86
CA TRP A 220 -9.61 6.22 5.56
C TRP A 220 -9.93 5.81 4.13
N ASP A 221 -8.90 5.52 3.36
CA ASP A 221 -8.98 4.77 2.13
C ASP A 221 -9.50 3.35 2.40
N GLY A 222 -10.21 2.76 1.44
CA GLY A 222 -10.71 1.39 1.62
C GLY A 222 -11.31 0.75 0.38
N PRO A 223 -11.62 -0.56 0.46
CA PRO A 223 -12.31 -1.27 -0.60
C PRO A 223 -13.71 -0.68 -0.79
N ALA A 224 -14.10 -0.48 -2.05
CA ALA A 224 -15.43 0.02 -2.35
C ALA A 224 -16.49 -1.03 -1.92
N PRO A 225 -17.60 -0.63 -1.29
CA PRO A 225 -18.60 -1.56 -0.76
C PRO A 225 -19.62 -1.98 -1.83
N ILE A 226 -20.37 -3.05 -1.54
CA ILE A 226 -21.63 -3.36 -2.23
C ILE A 226 -22.67 -2.30 -1.86
N ILE A 227 -23.51 -1.92 -2.81
CA ILE A 227 -24.59 -0.96 -2.60
C ILE A 227 -25.92 -1.64 -2.93
N ASP A 228 -26.70 -1.91 -1.90
CA ASP A 228 -28.06 -2.43 -2.02
C ASP A 228 -29.02 -1.31 -2.36
N LEU A 229 -29.84 -1.52 -3.40
CA LEU A 229 -30.90 -0.57 -3.76
C LEU A 229 -32.21 -0.93 -3.07
N PRO A 230 -33.10 0.06 -2.87
CA PRO A 230 -34.47 -0.20 -2.48
C PRO A 230 -35.17 -1.20 -3.41
N SER A 231 -36.04 -2.02 -2.83
CA SER A 231 -36.74 -3.10 -3.52
C SER A 231 -37.77 -2.65 -4.54
N ASP A 232 -37.94 -1.35 -4.80
CA ASP A 232 -38.79 -0.80 -5.86
C ASP A 232 -37.97 -0.25 -7.04
N CYS A 233 -36.64 -0.30 -6.95
CA CYS A 233 -35.72 -0.12 -8.07
C CYS A 233 -35.77 -1.34 -8.98
N ARG A 234 -35.92 -1.13 -10.29
CA ARG A 234 -36.19 -2.21 -11.25
C ARG A 234 -35.25 -2.24 -12.44
N HIS A 235 -34.63 -1.11 -12.77
CA HIS A 235 -33.74 -0.99 -13.92
C HIS A 235 -32.58 -0.11 -13.54
N GLY A 236 -31.42 -0.39 -14.09
CA GLY A 236 -30.25 0.45 -13.93
C GLY A 236 -29.14 -0.04 -14.83
N ASP A 237 -28.03 0.68 -14.79
CA ASP A 237 -26.77 0.23 -15.36
C ASP A 237 -25.62 0.70 -14.50
N ALA A 238 -24.54 -0.08 -14.48
CA ALA A 238 -23.37 0.18 -13.66
C ALA A 238 -22.22 0.78 -14.47
N LEU A 239 -21.46 1.64 -13.82
CA LEU A 239 -20.32 2.39 -14.34
C LEU A 239 -19.17 2.33 -13.33
N GLY A 240 -17.99 2.83 -13.73
CA GLY A 240 -16.91 3.08 -12.78
C GLY A 240 -16.33 1.85 -12.09
N GLY A 241 -16.40 0.67 -12.72
CA GLY A 241 -15.90 -0.58 -12.13
C GLY A 241 -16.90 -1.29 -11.21
N TYR A 242 -18.16 -0.87 -11.21
CA TYR A 242 -19.26 -1.63 -10.63
C TYR A 242 -19.95 -2.50 -11.68
N ARG A 243 -20.63 -3.55 -11.21
CA ARG A 243 -21.57 -4.37 -11.98
C ARG A 243 -22.93 -4.34 -11.29
N LEU A 244 -23.99 -4.32 -12.08
CA LEU A 244 -25.34 -4.47 -11.56
C LEU A 244 -25.64 -5.95 -11.43
N GLY A 245 -25.94 -6.38 -10.21
CA GLY A 245 -26.43 -7.71 -9.87
C GLY A 245 -27.85 -7.64 -9.32
N ASP A 246 -28.43 -8.81 -9.12
CA ASP A 246 -29.73 -9.03 -8.48
C ASP A 246 -29.53 -10.18 -7.50
N ASP A 247 -29.87 -9.97 -6.23
CA ASP A 247 -29.74 -10.98 -5.19
C ASP A 247 -31.00 -11.83 -4.99
N GLY A 248 -32.02 -11.60 -5.83
CA GLY A 248 -33.32 -12.25 -5.81
C GLY A 248 -34.42 -11.36 -5.23
N ASP A 249 -34.08 -10.39 -4.38
CA ASP A 249 -35.02 -9.47 -3.74
C ASP A 249 -34.80 -8.02 -4.15
N HIS A 250 -33.56 -7.63 -4.44
CA HIS A 250 -33.19 -6.27 -4.82
C HIS A 250 -32.01 -6.19 -5.79
N LEU A 251 -31.98 -5.09 -6.55
CA LEU A 251 -30.82 -4.76 -7.36
C LEU A 251 -29.65 -4.33 -6.48
N GLN A 252 -28.45 -4.77 -6.84
CA GLN A 252 -27.22 -4.47 -6.11
C GLN A 252 -26.14 -3.97 -7.06
N PHE A 253 -25.46 -2.88 -6.69
CA PHE A 253 -24.21 -2.51 -7.34
C PHE A 253 -23.06 -3.22 -6.64
N GLN A 254 -22.44 -4.16 -7.35
CA GLN A 254 -21.31 -4.96 -6.87
C GLN A 254 -20.00 -4.38 -7.42
N PRO A 255 -19.05 -4.01 -6.55
CA PRO A 255 -17.76 -3.48 -6.97
C PRO A 255 -16.90 -4.56 -7.64
N ALA A 256 -15.98 -4.15 -8.51
CA ALA A 256 -14.86 -4.99 -8.91
C ALA A 256 -14.05 -5.41 -7.68
N ALA A 257 -13.40 -6.58 -7.73
CA ALA A 257 -12.67 -7.13 -6.59
C ALA A 257 -11.51 -6.24 -6.11
N ASP A 258 -10.95 -5.41 -6.99
CA ASP A 258 -9.89 -4.45 -6.72
C ASP A 258 -10.37 -2.99 -6.60
N ALA A 259 -11.69 -2.77 -6.57
CA ALA A 259 -12.26 -1.44 -6.43
C ALA A 259 -11.88 -0.82 -5.09
N TRP A 260 -11.30 0.37 -5.15
CA TRP A 260 -10.76 1.08 -4.00
C TRP A 260 -11.15 2.55 -4.08
N LEU A 261 -11.70 3.09 -3.00
CA LEU A 261 -12.09 4.50 -2.96
C LEU A 261 -11.32 5.24 -1.87
N ARG A 262 -10.49 6.18 -2.33
CA ARG A 262 -9.64 7.01 -1.47
C ARG A 262 -10.44 8.04 -0.68
N SER A 263 -9.91 8.45 0.47
CA SER A 263 -10.40 9.55 1.28
C SER A 263 -10.65 10.81 0.43
N GLY A 264 -11.81 11.43 0.64
CA GLY A 264 -12.23 12.65 -0.05
C GLY A 264 -12.58 12.47 -1.52
N HIS A 265 -12.51 11.25 -2.06
CA HIS A 265 -12.83 10.99 -3.46
C HIS A 265 -14.27 10.50 -3.64
N SER A 266 -14.75 10.61 -4.86
CA SER A 266 -16.03 10.07 -5.29
C SER A 266 -15.90 9.30 -6.59
N LEU A 267 -16.81 8.36 -6.80
CA LEU A 267 -16.90 7.49 -7.96
C LEU A 267 -18.34 7.46 -8.46
N LEU A 268 -18.54 7.66 -9.75
CA LEU A 268 -19.84 7.42 -10.37
C LEU A 268 -20.06 5.91 -10.46
N VAL A 269 -21.10 5.42 -9.77
CA VAL A 269 -21.39 3.98 -9.68
C VAL A 269 -22.30 3.52 -10.81
N GLY A 270 -23.20 4.39 -11.26
CA GLY A 270 -24.20 4.03 -12.25
C GLY A 270 -25.46 4.85 -12.11
N TRP A 271 -26.55 4.34 -12.68
CA TRP A 271 -27.88 4.94 -12.54
C TRP A 271 -28.93 3.87 -12.28
N THR A 272 -30.05 4.27 -11.70
CA THR A 272 -31.19 3.38 -11.45
C THR A 272 -32.52 4.10 -11.68
N ARG A 273 -33.57 3.32 -11.92
CA ARG A 273 -34.97 3.78 -11.96
C ARG A 273 -35.75 3.01 -10.91
N CYS A 274 -36.35 3.79 -10.02
CA CYS A 274 -37.17 3.32 -8.90
C CYS A 274 -38.55 3.97 -8.99
N ASN A 275 -39.55 3.27 -8.49
CA ASN A 275 -40.93 3.78 -8.50
C ASN A 275 -41.12 4.93 -7.48
N SER A 276 -40.36 4.90 -6.40
CA SER A 276 -40.32 5.93 -5.36
C SER A 276 -39.06 6.79 -5.52
N PRO A 277 -39.11 8.06 -5.09
CA PRO A 277 -37.91 8.88 -5.04
C PRO A 277 -36.89 8.32 -4.06
N LEU A 278 -35.62 8.31 -4.47
CA LEU A 278 -34.51 7.94 -3.58
C LEU A 278 -34.19 9.08 -2.61
N THR A 279 -33.75 8.71 -1.41
CA THR A 279 -33.12 9.65 -0.49
C THR A 279 -31.89 10.28 -1.16
N PRO A 280 -31.71 11.62 -1.13
CA PRO A 280 -30.59 12.26 -1.83
C PRO A 280 -29.22 11.78 -1.35
N THR A 281 -29.09 11.39 -0.09
CA THR A 281 -27.85 10.85 0.47
C THR A 281 -28.14 9.86 1.58
N TRP A 282 -27.43 8.74 1.61
CA TRP A 282 -27.45 7.80 2.73
C TRP A 282 -26.06 7.22 3.01
N ASP A 283 -25.79 6.92 4.28
CA ASP A 283 -24.57 6.25 4.72
C ASP A 283 -24.66 4.75 4.44
N LEU A 284 -23.53 4.15 4.07
CA LEU A 284 -23.34 2.71 4.00
C LEU A 284 -22.68 2.22 5.31
N PRO A 285 -22.96 0.98 5.71
CA PRO A 285 -22.39 0.38 6.92
C PRO A 285 -20.86 0.24 6.86
#